data_AF-A0A1H0AEG8-F1
#
_entry.id   AF-A0A1H0AEG8-F1
#
_cell.length_a   1.000
_cell.length_b   1.000
_cell.length_c   1.000
_cell.angle_alpha   90.00
_cell.angle_beta   90.00
_cell.angle_gamma   90.00
#
_symmetry.space_group_name_H-M   'P 1'
#
loop_
_entity.id
_entity.type
_entity.pdbx_description
1 polymer ?
#
loop_
_entity_poly.entity_id
_entity_poly.type
_entity_poly.pdbx_seq_one_letter_code
_entity_poly.pdbx_strand_id
1 'polypeptide(L)'
;MKKETIAGYVEFDAIILKDWIANGVNYIKLVNLNLRGSIEAFELIPNSEMPETGDLIHHILSEDVEDLLEKMEKIKFLVHEIYLEETD
;
A
#
# COMPACT_ATOMS: atom_id res chain seq x y z
N MET A 1 20.72 -12.09 -3.23
CA MET A 1 19.43 -12.18 -2.52
C MET A 1 18.34 -12.05 -3.57
N LYS A 2 17.49 -13.07 -3.76
CA LYS A 2 16.30 -12.93 -4.61
C LYS A 2 15.29 -12.12 -3.80
N LYS A 3 14.87 -10.96 -4.30
CA LYS A 3 13.72 -10.25 -3.73
C LYS A 3 12.54 -11.21 -3.81
N GLU A 4 12.00 -11.62 -2.67
CA GLU A 4 10.71 -12.30 -2.63
C GLU A 4 9.69 -11.32 -3.22
N THR A 5 9.30 -11.58 -4.45
CA THR A 5 8.33 -10.77 -5.19
C THR A 5 7.02 -11.51 -5.08
N ILE A 6 6.01 -10.86 -4.49
CA ILE A 6 4.65 -11.37 -4.47
C ILE A 6 4.07 -11.04 -5.85
N ALA A 7 3.69 -12.06 -6.61
CA ALA A 7 3.18 -11.87 -7.96
C ALA A 7 1.95 -10.93 -7.93
N GLY A 8 1.95 -9.92 -8.80
CA GLY A 8 0.88 -8.92 -8.88
C GLY A 8 0.99 -7.78 -7.87
N TYR A 9 2.08 -7.68 -7.10
CA TYR A 9 2.31 -6.59 -6.15
C TYR A 9 3.64 -5.87 -6.40
N VAL A 10 3.63 -4.56 -6.18
CA VAL A 10 4.82 -3.69 -6.16
C VAL A 10 4.98 -3.02 -4.80
N GLU A 11 6.19 -2.61 -4.43
CA GLU A 11 6.41 -1.83 -3.21
C GLU A 11 5.80 -0.43 -3.37
N PHE A 12 5.09 0.03 -2.34
CA PHE A 12 4.57 1.39 -2.29
C PHE A 12 5.72 2.41 -2.33
N ASP A 13 5.57 3.46 -3.13
CA ASP A 13 6.56 4.50 -3.27
C ASP A 13 5.94 5.87 -3.53
N ALA A 14 6.80 6.89 -3.61
CA ALA A 14 6.38 8.28 -3.79
C ALA A 14 5.75 8.55 -5.17
N ILE A 15 6.01 7.70 -6.17
CA ILE A 15 5.40 7.82 -7.50
C ILE A 15 3.94 7.38 -7.39
N ILE A 16 3.70 6.19 -6.80
CA ILE A 16 2.35 5.66 -6.60
C ILE A 16 1.51 6.62 -5.73
N LEU A 17 2.08 7.15 -4.64
CA LEU A 17 1.38 8.12 -3.79
C LEU A 17 0.97 9.36 -4.58
N LYS A 18 1.88 9.93 -5.38
CA LYS A 18 1.61 11.12 -6.18
C LYS A 18 0.52 10.86 -7.23
N ASP A 19 0.59 9.71 -7.89
CA ASP A 19 -0.38 9.33 -8.92
C ASP A 19 -1.77 9.11 -8.32
N TRP A 20 -1.85 8.46 -7.15
CA TRP A 20 -3.10 8.30 -6.41
C TRP A 20 -3.72 9.64 -5.98
N ILE A 21 -2.92 10.58 -5.47
CA ILE A 21 -3.40 11.93 -5.14
C ILE A 21 -3.93 12.64 -6.40
N ALA A 22 -3.20 12.55 -7.52
CA ALA A 22 -3.60 13.17 -8.78
C ALA A 22 -4.91 12.58 -9.33
N ASN A 23 -5.15 11.29 -9.10
CA ASN A 23 -6.34 10.56 -9.53
C ASN A 23 -7.51 10.59 -8.52
N GLY A 24 -7.41 11.42 -7.48
CA GLY A 24 -8.53 11.64 -6.54
C GLY A 24 -8.73 10.51 -5.52
N VAL A 25 -7.68 9.75 -5.20
CA VAL A 25 -7.67 8.90 -4.01
C VAL A 25 -7.66 9.79 -2.78
N ASN A 26 -8.54 9.52 -1.82
CA ASN A 26 -8.67 10.30 -0.57
C ASN A 26 -8.25 9.49 0.65
N TYR A 27 -8.36 8.16 0.58
CA TYR A 27 -8.07 7.26 1.70
C TYR A 27 -7.30 6.03 1.24
N ILE A 28 -6.44 5.52 2.12
CA ILE A 28 -5.72 4.27 1.95
C ILE A 28 -6.07 3.34 3.10
N LYS A 29 -6.52 2.14 2.78
CA LYS A 29 -6.74 1.05 3.74
C LYS A 29 -5.52 0.13 3.77
N LEU A 30 -5.09 -0.28 4.95
CA LEU A 30 -4.01 -1.25 5.14
C LEU A 30 -4.60 -2.62 5.53
N VAL A 31 -4.22 -3.66 4.80
CA VAL A 31 -4.62 -5.06 5.07
C VAL A 31 -3.38 -5.95 5.18
N ASN A 32 -3.21 -6.65 6.29
CA ASN A 32 -2.10 -7.60 6.43
C ASN A 32 -2.32 -8.80 5.50
N LEU A 33 -1.34 -9.12 4.65
CA LEU A 33 -1.38 -10.25 3.71
C LEU A 33 -1.20 -11.62 4.39
N ASN A 34 -0.93 -11.65 5.69
CA ASN A 34 -0.73 -12.85 6.51
C ASN A 34 0.26 -13.83 5.88
N LEU A 35 1.36 -13.30 5.34
CA LEU A 35 2.40 -14.12 4.73
C LEU A 35 3.03 -15.03 5.77
N ARG A 36 3.30 -16.28 5.37
CA ARG A 36 4.06 -17.21 6.21
C ARG A 36 5.53 -16.83 6.15
N GLY A 37 6.05 -16.19 7.20
CA GLY A 37 7.46 -15.81 7.25
C GLY A 37 7.80 -14.89 8.42
N SER A 38 9.01 -14.33 8.39
CA SER A 38 9.49 -13.35 9.37
C SER A 38 9.32 -11.89 8.92
N ILE A 39 8.72 -11.68 7.75
CA ILE A 39 8.45 -10.37 7.17
C ILE A 39 6.93 -10.17 7.23
N GLU A 40 6.50 -9.04 7.76
CA GLU A 40 5.11 -8.60 7.68
C GLU A 40 4.90 -7.82 6.39
N ALA A 41 3.80 -8.10 5.70
CA ALA A 41 3.43 -7.37 4.49
C ALA A 41 2.00 -6.87 4.60
N PHE A 42 1.80 -5.62 4.25
CA PHE A 42 0.52 -4.95 4.24
C PHE A 42 0.20 -4.49 2.82
N GLU A 43 -0.98 -4.85 2.34
CA GLU A 43 -1.57 -4.33 1.12
C GLU A 43 -2.21 -2.96 1.38
N LEU A 44 -1.90 -2.01 0.52
CA LEU A 44 -2.50 -0.68 0.49
C LEU A 44 -3.59 -0.67 -0.59
N ILE A 45 -4.82 -0.42 -0.15
CA ILE A 45 -6.01 -0.39 -1.00
C ILE A 45 -6.52 1.06 -1.10
N PRO A 46 -6.52 1.70 -2.28
CA PRO A 46 -6.99 3.06 -2.44
C PRO A 46 -8.52 3.13 -2.42
N ASN A 47 -9.08 4.19 -1.81
CA ASN A 47 -10.51 4.49 -1.78
C ASN A 47 -11.41 3.30 -1.38
N SER A 48 -10.96 2.46 -0.45
CA SER A 48 -11.79 1.36 0.07
C SER A 48 -13.15 1.90 0.54
N GLU A 49 -14.23 1.39 -0.05
CA GLU A 49 -15.59 1.84 0.25
C GLU A 49 -15.99 1.44 1.67
N MET A 50 -15.95 2.42 2.57
CA MET A 50 -16.37 2.39 3.98
C MET A 50 -15.47 1.57 4.94
N PRO A 51 -15.05 2.16 6.07
CA PRO A 51 -14.46 1.40 7.16
C PRO A 51 -15.45 0.37 7.67
N GLU A 52 -15.12 -0.92 7.56
CA GLU A 52 -15.68 -1.88 8.51
C GLU A 52 -15.02 -1.64 9.87
N THR A 53 -15.77 -1.86 10.95
CA THR A 53 -15.28 -1.64 12.31
C THR A 53 -14.00 -2.46 12.56
N GLY A 54 -12.85 -1.78 12.65
CA GLY A 54 -11.53 -2.41 12.83
C GLY A 54 -10.55 -2.19 11.69
N ASP A 55 -10.96 -1.56 10.58
CA ASP A 55 -10.07 -1.24 9.47
C ASP A 55 -9.08 -0.11 9.82
N LEU A 56 -7.81 -0.31 9.45
CA LEU A 56 -6.77 0.73 9.45
C LEU A 56 -6.90 1.55 8.17
N ILE A 57 -7.61 2.67 8.25
CA ILE A 57 -7.83 3.60 7.13
C ILE A 57 -7.22 4.96 7.47
N HIS A 58 -6.32 5.43 6.61
CA HIS A 58 -5.66 6.72 6.73
C HIS A 58 -6.07 7.64 5.58
N HIS A 59 -6.17 8.94 5.87
CA HIS A 59 -6.36 9.94 4.83
C HIS A 59 -5.06 10.03 4.00
N ILE A 60 -5.15 10.12 2.68
CA ILE A 60 -3.95 10.05 1.80
C ILE A 60 -2.91 11.16 2.09
N LEU A 61 -3.37 12.28 2.65
CA LEU A 61 -2.54 13.43 3.01
C LEU A 61 -2.10 13.43 4.49
N SER A 62 -2.30 12.34 5.24
CA SER A 62 -1.84 12.27 6.63
C SER A 62 -0.35 11.91 6.71
N GLU A 63 0.31 12.38 7.76
CA GLU A 63 1.71 12.03 8.08
C GLU A 63 1.91 10.51 8.13
N ASP A 64 0.93 9.76 8.65
CA ASP A 64 0.97 8.29 8.68
C ASP A 64 1.19 7.66 7.30
N VAL A 65 0.74 8.30 6.21
CA VAL A 65 0.90 7.79 4.83
C VAL A 65 2.29 8.10 4.29
N GLU A 66 2.87 9.25 4.67
CA GLU A 66 4.25 9.59 4.35
C GLU A 66 5.22 8.61 5.00
N ASP A 67 4.95 8.19 6.24
CA ASP A 67 5.74 7.19 6.96
C ASP A 67 5.76 5.81 6.25
N LEU A 68 4.73 5.49 5.45
CA LEU A 68 4.70 4.23 4.68
C LEU A 68 5.74 4.20 3.55
N LEU A 69 6.31 5.35 3.18
CA LEU A 69 7.40 5.44 2.20
C LEU A 69 8.76 5.06 2.81
N GLU A 70 8.85 5.02 4.15
CA GLU A 70 10.09 4.66 4.82
C GLU A 70 10.43 3.18 4.61
N LYS A 71 11.70 2.93 4.29
CA LYS A 71 12.17 1.56 4.08
C LYS A 71 12.38 0.86 5.42
N MET A 72 11.58 -0.15 5.69
CA MET A 72 11.73 -1.04 6.84
C MET A 72 12.28 -2.40 6.43
N GLU A 73 13.16 -2.97 7.26
CA GLU A 73 13.81 -4.26 6.96
C GLU A 73 12.85 -5.46 7.04
N LYS A 74 11.86 -5.40 7.95
CA LYS A 74 10.94 -6.51 8.26
C LYS A 74 9.48 -6.23 7.91
N ILE A 75 9.18 -5.05 7.41
CA ILE A 75 7.82 -4.63 7.06
C ILE A 75 7.83 -4.19 5.61
N LYS A 76 6.82 -4.63 4.85
CA LYS A 76 6.62 -4.27 3.45
C LYS A 76 5.23 -3.68 3.24
N PHE A 77 5.18 -2.52 2.62
CA PHE A 77 3.95 -1.92 2.14
C PHE A 77 3.86 -2.15 0.64
N LEU A 78 2.79 -2.80 0.21
CA LEU A 78 2.63 -3.31 -1.14
C LEU A 78 1.34 -2.79 -1.75
N VAL A 79 1.36 -2.56 -3.04
CA VAL A 79 0.19 -2.17 -3.83
C VAL A 79 -0.04 -3.25 -4.88
N HIS A 80 -1.25 -3.78 -4.94
CA HIS A 80 -1.61 -4.70 -6.01
C HIS A 80 -1.69 -3.93 -7.34
N GLU A 81 -1.10 -4.48 -8.39
CA GLU A 81 -1.06 -3.90 -9.74
C GLU A 81 -2.45 -3.52 -10.29
N ILE A 82 -3.54 -4.13 -9.83
CA ILE A 82 -4.91 -3.77 -10.23
C ILE A 82 -5.32 -2.35 -9.82
N TYR A 83 -4.60 -1.75 -8.86
CA TYR A 83 -4.84 -0.39 -8.37
C TYR A 83 -3.95 0.66 -9.05
N LEU A 84 -3.07 0.22 -9.94
CA LEU A 84 -2.22 1.11 -10.72
C LEU A 84 -2.88 1.28 -12.09
N GLU A 85 -2.80 2.49 -12.62
CA GLU A 85 -3.17 2.69 -14.03
C GLU A 85 -2.21 1.86 -14.90
N GLU A 86 -2.74 1.29 -16.00
CA GLU A 86 -1.89 0.64 -16.98
C GLU A 86 -0.87 1.67 -17.48
N THR A 87 0.41 1.39 -17.26
CA THR A 87 1.49 2.21 -17.82
C THR A 87 1.58 1.85 -19.31
N ASP A 88 0.92 2.64 -20.17
CA ASP A 88 1.06 2.58 -21.63
C ASP A 88 2.53 2.70 -22.10
#